data_AF-A0A377PC42-F1
#
_entry.id   AF-A0A377PC42-F1
#
_cell.length_a   1.000
_cell.length_b   1.000
_cell.length_c   1.000
_cell.angle_alpha   90.00
_cell.angle_beta   90.00
_cell.angle_gamma   90.00
#
_symmetry.space_group_name_H-M   'P 1'
#
loop_
_entity.id
_entity.type
_entity.pdbx_description
1 polymer ?
#
loop_
_entity_poly.entity_id
_entity_poly.type
_entity_poly.pdbx_seq_one_letter_code
_entity_poly.pdbx_strand_id
1 'polypeptide(L)'
;MFGNTVFSQVKRSENKKIAVIAHFLRENGLSIDSTVEVFITVTRDDQLIACGGIAGNIIKCVAISESVRGEGLALTLATELINLAYEKHCTHFIYIHKNPKRSVIQAVRILYRHQRTERHGADGKQRHTYSALR
;
A
#
# COMPACT_ATOMS: atom_id res chain seq x y z
N MET A 1 -12.49 -21.01 -2.95
CA MET A 1 -13.27 -19.77 -2.76
C MET A 1 -12.29 -18.71 -2.28
N PHE A 2 -12.07 -17.64 -3.05
CA PHE A 2 -11.31 -16.49 -2.57
C PHE A 2 -12.20 -15.78 -1.55
N GLY A 3 -11.82 -15.77 -0.27
CA GLY A 3 -12.60 -15.11 0.79
C GLY A 3 -12.88 -13.64 0.44
N ASN A 4 -14.04 -13.13 0.86
CA ASN A 4 -14.48 -11.78 0.54
C ASN A 4 -13.47 -10.77 1.10
N THR A 5 -12.66 -10.22 0.21
CA THR A 5 -11.60 -9.27 0.57
C THR A 5 -12.12 -7.86 0.32
N VAL A 6 -12.17 -7.04 1.37
CA VAL A 6 -12.74 -5.70 1.35
C VAL A 6 -11.65 -4.66 1.62
N PHE A 7 -11.59 -3.63 0.79
CA PHE A 7 -10.72 -2.47 0.97
C PHE A 7 -11.50 -1.36 1.65
N SER A 8 -10.87 -0.66 2.59
CA SER A 8 -11.50 0.47 3.29
C SER A 8 -10.48 1.54 3.61
N GLN A 9 -10.92 2.80 3.52
CA GLN A 9 -10.15 3.93 4.02
C GLN A 9 -10.51 4.19 5.48
N VAL A 10 -9.50 4.43 6.31
CA VAL A 10 -9.65 4.73 7.73
C VAL A 10 -8.93 6.04 8.03
N LYS A 11 -9.68 7.06 8.44
CA LYS A 11 -9.13 8.34 8.88
C LYS A 11 -8.55 8.20 10.28
N ARG A 12 -7.54 9.02 10.58
CA ARG A 12 -6.93 9.07 11.92
C ARG A 12 -7.92 9.36 13.06
N SER A 13 -9.03 10.05 12.77
CA SER A 13 -10.09 10.32 13.75
C SER A 13 -10.94 9.10 14.12
N GLU A 14 -10.86 8.00 13.38
CA GLU A 14 -11.62 6.76 13.64
C GLU A 14 -10.93 5.90 14.71
N ASN A 15 -10.94 6.37 15.96
CA ASN A 15 -10.20 5.81 17.09
C ASN A 15 -10.30 4.28 17.23
N LYS A 16 -11.50 3.70 17.05
CA LYS A 16 -11.72 2.25 17.15
C LYS A 16 -10.96 1.48 16.06
N LYS A 17 -11.03 1.93 14.80
CA LYS A 17 -10.33 1.28 13.69
C LYS A 17 -8.81 1.50 13.77
N ILE A 18 -8.38 2.67 14.24
CA ILE A 18 -6.98 2.97 14.48
C ILE A 18 -6.38 2.05 15.55
N ALA A 19 -7.13 1.71 16.60
CA ALA A 19 -6.67 0.74 17.61
C ALA A 19 -6.44 -0.65 17.00
N VAL A 20 -7.34 -1.11 16.10
CA VAL A 20 -7.18 -2.39 15.38
C VAL A 20 -5.93 -2.36 14.47
N ILE A 21 -5.73 -1.27 13.73
CA ILE A 21 -4.53 -1.10 12.89
C ILE A 21 -3.26 -1.09 13.73
N ALA A 22 -3.26 -0.40 14.88
CA ALA A 22 -2.11 -0.35 15.77
C ALA A 22 -1.77 -1.74 16.35
N HIS A 23 -2.78 -2.54 16.69
CA HIS A 23 -2.59 -3.93 17.11
C HIS A 23 -1.94 -4.76 16.00
N PHE A 24 -2.53 -4.73 14.80
CA PHE A 24 -2.03 -5.48 13.64
C PHE A 24 -0.60 -5.10 13.26
N LEU A 25 -0.28 -3.79 13.29
CA LEU A 25 1.10 -3.32 13.07
C LEU A 25 2.05 -3.90 14.11
N ARG A 26 1.65 -3.90 15.39
CA ARG A 26 2.47 -4.45 16.49
C ARG A 26 2.74 -5.95 16.32
N GLU A 27 1.73 -6.72 15.93
CA GLU A 27 1.89 -8.15 15.61
C GLU A 27 2.87 -8.38 14.46
N ASN A 28 2.98 -7.42 13.54
CA ASN A 28 3.94 -7.44 12.43
C ASN A 28 5.27 -6.75 12.77
N GLY A 29 5.53 -6.43 14.05
CA GLY A 29 6.78 -5.81 14.51
C GLY A 29 6.92 -4.32 14.17
N LEU A 30 5.81 -3.64 13.88
CA LEU A 30 5.73 -2.24 13.51
C LEU A 30 4.99 -1.42 14.56
N SER A 31 5.15 -0.11 14.50
CA SER A 31 4.39 0.84 15.31
C SER A 31 3.65 1.81 14.41
N ILE A 32 2.50 2.28 14.88
CA ILE A 32 1.73 3.30 14.17
C ILE A 32 2.52 4.62 14.18
N ASP A 33 2.63 5.26 13.01
CA ASP A 33 3.29 6.56 12.87
C ASP A 33 2.27 7.69 13.07
N SER A 34 2.65 8.70 13.86
CA SER A 34 1.77 9.82 14.19
C SER A 34 1.49 10.78 13.05
N THR A 35 2.29 10.74 11.98
CA THR A 35 2.13 11.60 10.81
C THR A 35 1.19 11.01 9.76
N VAL A 36 0.74 9.76 9.91
CA VAL A 36 -0.21 9.14 8.96
C VAL A 36 -1.58 9.78 9.12
N GLU A 37 -2.13 10.29 8.03
CA GLU A 37 -3.42 10.98 7.96
C GLU A 37 -4.57 10.01 7.66
N VAL A 38 -4.31 9.05 6.76
CA VAL A 38 -5.28 8.05 6.30
C VAL A 38 -4.59 6.71 6.11
N PHE A 39 -5.30 5.65 6.48
CA PHE A 39 -4.92 4.27 6.21
C PHE A 39 -5.81 3.67 5.14
N ILE A 40 -5.24 2.81 4.31
CA ILE A 40 -5.95 1.79 3.57
C ILE A 40 -5.82 0.49 4.35
N THR A 41 -6.93 -0.15 4.62
CA THR A 41 -7.00 -1.46 5.28
C THR A 41 -7.62 -2.48 4.34
N VAL A 42 -7.16 -3.72 4.45
CA VAL A 42 -7.73 -4.87 3.75
C VAL A 42 -8.21 -5.87 4.78
N THR A 43 -9.50 -6.16 4.76
CA THR A 43 -10.12 -7.16 5.62
C THR A 43 -10.59 -8.37 4.80
N ARG A 44 -10.43 -9.56 5.34
CA ARG A 44 -10.99 -10.81 4.80
C ARG A 44 -11.69 -11.52 5.94
N ASP A 45 -12.96 -11.87 5.75
CA ASP A 45 -13.78 -12.52 6.78
C ASP A 45 -13.74 -11.73 8.13
N ASP A 46 -13.91 -10.41 8.04
CA ASP A 46 -13.82 -9.44 9.14
C ASP A 46 -12.46 -9.32 9.86
N GLN A 47 -11.45 -10.06 9.41
CA GLN A 47 -10.09 -9.98 9.94
C GLN A 47 -9.23 -9.01 9.12
N LEU A 48 -8.51 -8.10 9.80
CA LEU A 48 -7.51 -7.25 9.16
C LEU A 48 -6.31 -8.10 8.71
N ILE A 49 -6.11 -8.18 7.40
CA ILE A 49 -5.04 -8.99 6.79
C ILE A 49 -3.94 -8.14 6.16
N ALA A 50 -4.20 -6.86 5.88
CA ALA A 50 -3.17 -5.93 5.43
C ALA A 50 -3.56 -4.47 5.70
N CYS A 51 -2.57 -3.59 5.79
CA CYS A 51 -2.79 -2.15 5.84
C CYS A 51 -1.61 -1.37 5.27
N GLY A 52 -1.84 -0.10 4.94
CA GLY A 52 -0.81 0.88 4.64
C GLY A 52 -1.31 2.29 4.93
N GLY A 53 -0.42 3.18 5.32
CA GLY A 53 -0.72 4.56 5.71
C GLY A 53 -0.14 5.58 4.74
N ILE A 54 -0.86 6.69 4.56
CA ILE A 54 -0.41 7.87 3.81
C ILE A 54 -0.15 9.03 4.78
N ALA A 55 1.05 9.59 4.69
CA ALA A 55 1.46 10.81 5.40
C ALA A 55 1.96 11.82 4.35
N GLY A 56 1.13 12.77 3.96
CA GLY A 56 1.36 13.61 2.79
C GLY A 56 1.63 12.76 1.55
N ASN A 57 2.84 12.87 1.03
CA ASN A 57 3.34 12.13 -0.13
C ASN A 57 4.15 10.88 0.24
N ILE A 58 4.03 10.37 1.46
CA ILE A 58 4.86 9.27 1.97
C ILE A 58 3.96 8.09 2.32
N ILE A 59 4.24 6.94 1.69
CA ILE A 59 3.63 5.67 2.07
C ILE A 59 4.40 5.11 3.27
N LYS A 60 3.70 4.88 4.39
CA LYS A 60 4.22 4.40 5.67
C LYS A 60 3.36 3.27 6.23
N CYS A 61 3.78 2.67 7.35
CA CYS A 61 2.99 1.71 8.11
C CYS A 61 2.38 0.57 7.27
N VAL A 62 3.14 0.05 6.29
CA VAL A 62 2.63 -0.99 5.39
C VAL A 62 2.89 -2.39 5.96
N ALA A 63 1.85 -3.17 6.19
CA ALA A 63 1.95 -4.52 6.72
C ALA A 63 0.98 -5.48 6.00
N ILE A 64 1.39 -6.74 5.87
CA ILE A 64 0.59 -7.82 5.30
C ILE A 64 0.77 -9.07 6.16
N SER A 65 -0.35 -9.64 6.60
CA SER A 65 -0.40 -10.89 7.37
C SER A 65 0.33 -11.99 6.61
N GLU A 66 1.07 -12.82 7.33
CA GLU A 66 1.84 -13.92 6.75
C GLU A 66 0.94 -14.97 6.08
N SER A 67 -0.28 -15.15 6.57
CA SER A 67 -1.25 -16.13 6.09
C SER A 67 -1.78 -15.88 4.66
N VAL A 68 -1.58 -14.68 4.11
CA VAL A 68 -2.13 -14.25 2.81
C VAL A 68 -1.07 -13.72 1.86
N ARG A 69 0.21 -13.99 2.14
CA ARG A 69 1.31 -13.53 1.27
C ARG A 69 1.40 -14.37 0.01
N GLY A 70 1.69 -13.71 -1.11
CA GLY A 70 1.85 -14.36 -2.41
C GLY A 70 0.59 -14.34 -3.29
N GLU A 71 -0.57 -13.95 -2.77
CA GLU A 71 -1.83 -13.85 -3.52
C GLU A 71 -1.97 -12.56 -4.36
N GLY A 72 -0.87 -11.89 -4.71
CA GLY A 72 -0.91 -10.57 -5.38
C GLY A 72 -1.40 -9.41 -4.49
N LEU A 73 -1.80 -9.69 -3.24
CA LEU A 73 -2.31 -8.70 -2.28
C LEU A 73 -1.37 -7.51 -2.06
N ALA A 74 -0.06 -7.74 -2.09
CA ALA A 74 0.94 -6.68 -1.98
C ALA A 74 0.89 -5.69 -3.14
N LEU A 75 0.61 -6.18 -4.36
CA LEU A 75 0.47 -5.34 -5.54
C LEU A 75 -0.83 -4.54 -5.47
N THR A 76 -1.95 -5.19 -5.14
CA THR A 76 -3.25 -4.51 -5.02
C THR A 76 -3.23 -3.43 -3.95
N LEU A 77 -2.68 -3.74 -2.77
CA LEU A 77 -2.53 -2.76 -1.69
C LEU A 77 -1.64 -1.59 -2.12
N ALA A 78 -0.52 -1.86 -2.80
CA ALA A 78 0.37 -0.82 -3.29
C ALA A 78 -0.34 0.08 -4.33
N THR A 79 -1.12 -0.49 -5.25
CA THR A 79 -1.93 0.26 -6.22
C THR A 79 -2.91 1.20 -5.52
N GLU A 80 -3.67 0.70 -4.55
CA GLU A 80 -4.64 1.50 -3.80
C GLU A 80 -3.97 2.64 -3.02
N LEU A 81 -2.83 2.37 -2.37
CA LEU A 81 -2.07 3.39 -1.63
C LEU A 81 -1.56 4.50 -2.56
N ILE A 82 -1.07 4.10 -3.72
CA ILE A 82 -0.58 5.03 -4.72
C ILE A 82 -1.73 5.88 -5.26
N ASN A 83 -2.87 5.26 -5.63
CA ASN A 83 -4.07 5.96 -6.10
C ASN A 83 -4.55 7.00 -5.07
N LEU A 84 -4.69 6.61 -3.82
CA LEU A 84 -5.10 7.52 -2.74
C LEU A 84 -4.13 8.69 -2.58
N ALA A 85 -2.84 8.45 -2.72
CA ALA A 85 -1.87 9.53 -2.58
C ALA A 85 -1.81 10.45 -3.81
N TYR A 86 -2.14 9.96 -5.01
CA TYR A 86 -2.36 10.82 -6.18
C TYR A 86 -3.55 11.74 -6.02
N GLU A 87 -4.67 11.24 -5.51
CA GLU A 87 -5.86 12.07 -5.23
C GLU A 87 -5.53 13.22 -4.27
N LYS A 88 -4.50 13.04 -3.43
CA LYS A 88 -3.96 14.05 -2.51
C LYS A 88 -2.89 14.97 -3.14
N HIS A 89 -2.77 15.00 -4.48
CA HIS A 89 -1.82 15.81 -5.25
C HIS A 89 -0.33 15.53 -4.98
N CYS A 90 0.00 14.33 -4.50
CA CYS A 90 1.36 13.98 -4.14
C CYS A 90 2.10 13.32 -5.31
N THR A 91 3.09 14.03 -5.89
CA THR A 91 3.78 13.61 -7.11
C THR A 91 5.09 12.86 -6.89
N HIS A 92 5.60 12.81 -5.65
CA HIS A 92 6.89 12.19 -5.29
C HIS A 92 6.73 11.28 -4.07
N PHE A 93 7.00 9.98 -4.17
CA PHE A 93 6.85 9.05 -3.03
C PHE A 93 8.20 8.73 -2.37
N ILE A 94 8.27 8.90 -1.05
CA ILE A 94 9.34 8.35 -0.21
C ILE A 94 8.75 7.17 0.55
N TYR A 95 9.42 6.01 0.52
CA TYR A 95 9.02 4.84 1.29
C TYR A 95 9.96 4.71 2.49
N ILE A 96 9.46 4.94 3.71
CA ILE A 96 10.22 4.77 4.94
C ILE A 96 9.63 3.60 5.70
N HIS A 97 10.45 2.58 5.97
CA HIS A 97 9.99 1.41 6.67
C HIS A 97 11.08 0.83 7.59
N LYS A 98 10.69 0.46 8.81
CA LYS A 98 11.50 -0.34 9.73
C LYS A 98 11.13 -1.82 9.53
N ASN A 99 11.94 -2.55 8.74
CA ASN A 99 11.78 -3.98 8.38
C ASN A 99 10.73 -4.39 7.31
N PRO A 100 10.82 -3.87 6.06
CA PRO A 100 9.80 -4.13 5.05
C PRO A 100 9.94 -5.53 4.45
N LYS A 101 8.82 -6.26 4.35
CA LYS A 101 8.78 -7.52 3.60
C LYS A 101 9.10 -7.22 2.12
N ARG A 102 10.06 -7.94 1.55
CA ARG A 102 10.64 -7.69 0.20
C ARG A 102 9.59 -7.52 -0.91
N SER A 103 8.50 -8.28 -0.86
CA SER A 103 7.43 -8.26 -1.86
C SER A 103 6.69 -6.92 -1.95
N VAL A 104 6.45 -6.25 -0.82
CA VAL A 104 5.77 -4.93 -0.80
C VAL A 104 6.67 -3.84 -1.37
N ILE A 105 7.95 -3.83 -0.99
CA ILE A 105 8.94 -2.89 -1.54
C ILE A 105 9.03 -3.05 -3.06
N GLN A 106 9.07 -4.30 -3.52
CA GLN A 106 9.18 -4.60 -4.93
C GLN A 106 7.92 -4.15 -5.68
N ALA A 107 6.73 -4.41 -5.15
CA ALA A 107 5.47 -3.93 -5.72
C ALA A 107 5.42 -2.40 -5.82
N VAL A 108 5.71 -1.69 -4.72
CA VAL A 108 5.75 -0.22 -4.70
C VAL A 108 6.81 0.32 -5.68
N ARG A 109 8.01 -0.29 -5.76
CA ARG A 109 9.05 0.10 -6.73
C ARG A 109 8.64 -0.13 -8.18
N ILE A 110 7.96 -1.23 -8.48
CA ILE A 110 7.48 -1.54 -9.83
C ILE A 110 6.43 -0.50 -10.25
N LEU A 111 5.40 -0.29 -9.41
CA LEU A 111 4.32 0.65 -9.71
C LEU A 111 4.83 2.09 -9.82
N TYR A 112 5.73 2.49 -8.92
CA TYR A 112 6.35 3.82 -8.97
C TYR A 112 7.19 4.01 -10.25
N ARG A 113 7.97 3.00 -10.65
CA ARG A 113 8.77 3.06 -11.88
C ARG A 113 7.86 3.17 -13.11
N HIS A 114 6.80 2.37 -13.18
CA HIS A 114 5.85 2.39 -14.29
C HIS A 114 5.19 3.77 -14.44
N GLN A 115 4.77 4.38 -13.35
CA GLN A 115 4.16 5.70 -13.42
C GLN A 115 5.15 6.81 -13.74
N ARG A 116 6.43 6.69 -13.33
CA ARG A 116 7.49 7.62 -13.76
C ARG A 116 7.76 7.54 -15.27
N THR A 117 7.68 6.35 -15.85
CA THR A 117 7.84 6.15 -17.30
C THR A 117 6.63 6.66 -18.09
N GLU A 118 5.40 6.49 -17.58
CA GLU A 118 4.19 7.09 -18.17
C GLU A 118 4.26 8.63 -18.17
N ARG A 119 4.82 9.23 -17.10
CA ARG A 119 5.03 10.68 -17.02
C ARG A 119 6.14 11.20 -17.94
N HIS A 120 7.20 10.43 -18.20
CA HIS A 120 8.18 10.79 -19.22
C HIS A 120 7.69 10.51 -20.66
N GLY A 121 6.73 9.59 -20.83
CA GLY A 121 6.13 9.28 -22.13
C GLY A 121 5.09 10.31 -22.60
N ALA A 122 4.57 11.16 -21.71
CA ALA A 122 3.80 12.35 -22.08
C ALA A 122 4.68 13.46 -22.70
N ASP A 123 6.01 13.31 -22.61
CA ASP A 123 7.02 14.04 -23.38
C ASP A 123 7.88 13.03 -24.16
N GLY A 124 7.24 12.36 -25.13
CA GLY A 124 7.93 11.63 -26.19
C GLY A 124 8.07 10.11 -26.02
N LYS A 125 7.44 9.41 -26.96
CA LYS A 125 7.84 8.10 -27.54
C LYS A 125 7.55 6.83 -26.73
N GLN A 126 6.28 6.42 -26.84
CA GLN A 126 5.79 5.04 -27.05
C GLN A 126 6.89 3.95 -27.13
N ARG A 127 7.02 3.12 -26.10
CA ARG A 127 7.63 1.79 -26.20
C ARG A 127 6.88 0.79 -25.32
N HIS A 128 6.27 -0.16 -26.02
CA HIS A 128 5.84 -1.49 -25.57
C HIS A 128 6.69 -2.06 -24.41
N THR A 129 6.04 -2.67 -23.41
CA THR A 129 6.36 -4.04 -22.95
C THR A 129 5.40 -4.47 -21.82
N TYR A 130 4.28 -5.08 -22.19
CA TYR A 130 3.62 -6.08 -21.36
C TYR A 130 3.97 -7.46 -21.93
N SER A 131 5.03 -8.06 -21.43
CA SER A 131 5.38 -9.47 -21.66
C SER A 131 6.41 -9.90 -20.62
N ALA A 132 5.92 -10.44 -19.49
CA ALA A 132 6.63 -11.40 -18.64
C ALA A 132 5.75 -11.76 -17.43
N LEU A 133 4.68 -12.51 -17.68
CA LEU A 133 4.07 -13.42 -16.70
C LEU A 133 3.68 -14.70 -17.46
N ARG A 134 4.67 -15.55 -17.69
CA ARG A 134 4.51 -16.98 -17.91
C ARG A 134 5.74 -17.68 -17.34
#